data_AF-A0A931BWY2-F1
#
_entry.id   AF-A0A931BWY2-F1
#
_cell.length_a   1.000
_cell.length_b   1.000
_cell.length_c   1.000
_cell.angle_alpha   90.00
_cell.angle_beta   90.00
_cell.angle_gamma   90.00
#
_symmetry.space_group_name_H-M   'P 1'
#
loop_
_entity.id
_entity.type
_entity.pdbx_description
1 polymer ?
#
loop_
_entity_poly.entity_id
_entity_poly.type
_entity_poly.pdbx_seq_one_letter_code
_entity_poly.pdbx_strand_id
1 'polypeptide(L)'
;MHPIHRAFNDFYRTPRGGCTPKGSWPEFITHLTLSSSIKFKKFYPFNAIETISPRPKLFITGDKAHSKEFSDDAFKRAAEPKEL
;
A
#
# COMPACT_ATOMS: atom_id res chain seq x y z
N MET A 1 -9.89 18.36 0.83
CA MET A 1 -9.37 17.12 0.18
C MET A 1 -8.54 16.36 1.20
N HIS A 2 -8.75 15.05 1.34
CA HIS A 2 -8.02 14.22 2.33
C HIS A 2 -6.50 14.28 2.08
N PRO A 3 -5.63 14.39 3.11
CA PRO A 3 -4.19 14.57 2.93
C PRO A 3 -3.52 13.51 2.05
N ILE A 4 -3.95 12.25 2.18
CA ILE A 4 -3.46 11.13 1.36
C ILE A 4 -3.81 11.31 -0.13
N HIS A 5 -5.03 11.74 -0.44
CA HIS A 5 -5.45 11.99 -1.83
C HIS A 5 -4.68 13.16 -2.45
N ARG A 6 -4.39 14.20 -1.64
CA ARG A 6 -3.55 15.32 -2.08
C ARG A 6 -2.14 14.84 -2.42
N ALA A 7 -1.47 14.15 -1.48
CA ALA A 7 -0.11 13.66 -1.68
C ALA A 7 0.01 12.73 -2.90
N PHE A 8 -0.99 11.86 -3.12
CA PHE A 8 -1.05 11.03 -4.31
C PHE A 8 -1.11 11.86 -5.60
N ASN A 9 -2.03 12.83 -5.65
CA ASN A 9 -2.23 13.66 -6.84
C ASN A 9 -1.03 14.56 -7.15
N ASP A 10 -0.42 15.15 -6.12
CA ASP A 10 0.74 16.04 -6.25
C ASP A 10 1.95 15.35 -6.89
N PHE A 11 2.02 14.02 -6.84
CA PHE A 11 3.06 13.24 -7.51
C PHE A 11 2.54 12.61 -8.82
N TYR A 12 1.52 11.76 -8.75
CA TYR A 12 1.10 10.89 -9.86
C TYR A 12 0.21 11.57 -10.92
N ARG A 13 -0.24 12.81 -10.69
CA ARG A 13 -0.99 13.61 -11.69
C ARG A 13 -0.13 14.72 -12.30
N THR A 14 1.20 14.65 -12.14
CA THR A 14 2.16 15.62 -12.69
C THR A 14 3.13 14.93 -13.67
N PRO A 15 3.87 15.67 -14.52
CA PRO A 15 4.90 15.08 -15.38
C PRO A 15 6.00 14.31 -14.65
N ARG A 16 6.20 14.55 -13.35
CA ARG A 16 7.21 13.86 -12.53
C ARG A 16 6.85 12.41 -12.22
N GLY A 17 5.59 12.14 -11.90
CA GLY A 17 5.13 10.82 -11.44
C GLY A 17 4.08 10.17 -12.32
N GLY A 18 3.49 10.91 -13.25
CA GLY A 18 2.50 10.39 -14.19
C GLY A 18 3.14 9.59 -15.32
N CYS A 19 2.51 8.47 -15.70
CA CYS A 19 2.91 7.66 -16.85
C CYS A 19 1.67 7.31 -17.67
N THR A 20 1.57 7.87 -18.88
CA THR A 20 0.50 7.55 -19.85
C THR A 20 1.06 6.63 -20.93
N PRO A 21 0.66 5.36 -20.98
CA PRO A 21 1.05 4.47 -22.06
C PRO A 21 0.58 4.99 -23.43
N LYS A 22 1.33 4.69 -24.49
CA LYS A 22 0.94 5.04 -25.86
C LYS A 22 -0.42 4.42 -26.18
N GLY A 23 -1.38 5.23 -26.64
CA GLY A 23 -2.75 4.80 -26.92
C GLY A 23 -3.72 4.90 -25.73
N SER A 24 -3.29 5.47 -24.60
CA SER A 24 -4.15 5.80 -23.46
C SER A 24 -4.25 7.32 -23.26
N TRP A 25 -5.12 7.74 -22.35
CA TRP A 25 -5.36 9.14 -22.00
C TRP A 25 -5.00 9.39 -20.52
N PRO A 26 -4.47 10.59 -20.16
CA PRO A 26 -4.09 10.93 -18.78
C PRO A 26 -5.20 10.74 -17.74
N GLU A 27 -6.46 10.85 -18.15
CA GLU A 27 -7.64 10.72 -17.30
C GLU A 27 -7.89 9.27 -16.85
N PHE A 28 -7.45 8.29 -17.66
CA PHE A 28 -7.72 6.85 -17.46
C PHE A 28 -6.59 6.09 -16.78
N ILE A 29 -5.48 6.76 -16.48
CA ILE A 29 -4.33 6.17 -15.78
C ILE A 29 -4.36 6.54 -14.29
N THR A 30 -3.60 5.79 -13.47
CA THR A 30 -3.31 6.07 -12.05
C THR A 30 -4.50 6.12 -11.07
N HIS A 31 -5.75 6.27 -11.50
CA HIS A 31 -6.92 6.09 -10.63
C HIS A 31 -7.35 4.62 -10.55
N LEU A 32 -7.74 4.20 -9.35
CA LEU A 32 -8.49 2.97 -9.17
C LEU A 32 -9.82 3.09 -9.92
N THR A 33 -10.07 2.17 -10.85
CA THR A 33 -11.39 2.01 -11.45
C THR A 33 -12.38 1.42 -10.43
N LEU A 34 -13.68 1.64 -10.62
CA LEU A 34 -14.70 1.02 -9.77
C LEU A 34 -14.59 -0.51 -9.76
N SER A 35 -14.31 -1.11 -10.92
CA SER A 35 -14.15 -2.56 -11.07
C SER A 35 -12.89 -3.10 -10.37
N SER A 36 -11.78 -2.35 -10.36
CA SER A 36 -10.56 -2.73 -9.64
C SER A 36 -10.69 -2.57 -8.12
N SER A 37 -11.53 -1.63 -7.65
CA SER A 37 -11.78 -1.38 -6.23
C SER A 37 -12.33 -2.61 -5.50
N ILE A 38 -13.21 -3.38 -6.15
CA ILE A 38 -13.76 -4.61 -5.57
C ILE A 38 -12.67 -5.66 -5.37
N LYS A 39 -11.74 -5.79 -6.33
CA LYS A 39 -10.61 -6.73 -6.22
C LYS A 39 -9.68 -6.31 -5.09
N PHE A 40 -9.36 -5.02 -4.99
CA PHE A 40 -8.50 -4.49 -3.93
C PHE A 40 -9.08 -4.73 -2.53
N LYS A 41 -10.39 -4.51 -2.34
CA LYS A 41 -11.07 -4.77 -1.05
C LYS A 41 -11.12 -6.25 -0.67
N LYS A 42 -11.01 -7.16 -1.65
CA LYS A 42 -10.98 -8.61 -1.40
C LYS A 42 -9.57 -9.16 -1.15
N PHE A 43 -8.54 -8.33 -1.20
CA PHE A 43 -7.18 -8.75 -0.93
C PHE A 43 -6.88 -8.67 0.57
N TYR A 44 -6.41 -9.76 1.15
CA TYR A 44 -6.07 -9.88 2.58
C TYR A 44 -4.55 -10.04 2.73
N PRO A 45 -3.80 -8.93 2.83
CA PRO A 45 -2.34 -8.94 2.69
C PRO A 45 -1.59 -9.75 3.75
N PHE A 46 -2.17 -9.94 4.92
CA PHE A 46 -1.53 -10.63 6.06
C PHE A 46 -2.05 -12.05 6.29
N ASN A 47 -2.87 -12.59 5.39
CA ASN A 47 -3.25 -13.98 5.47
C ASN A 47 -2.00 -14.86 5.33
N ALA A 48 -1.86 -15.85 6.22
CA ALA A 48 -0.73 -16.76 6.28
C ALA A 48 0.63 -16.11 6.57
N ILE A 49 0.69 -14.89 7.12
CA ILE A 49 1.94 -14.20 7.48
C ILE A 49 2.79 -14.99 8.50
N GLU A 50 2.16 -15.84 9.29
CA GLU A 50 2.79 -16.78 10.21
C GLU A 50 3.66 -17.81 9.49
N THR A 51 3.28 -18.23 8.27
CA THR A 51 4.01 -19.23 7.46
C THR A 51 5.35 -18.72 6.94
N ILE A 52 5.64 -17.43 7.13
CA ILE A 52 6.95 -16.86 6.83
C ILE A 52 8.02 -17.42 7.81
N SER A 53 7.61 -17.74 9.04
CA SER A 53 8.47 -18.37 10.04
C SER A 53 9.04 -19.70 9.50
N PRO A 54 10.31 -20.05 9.81
CA PRO A 54 11.21 -19.45 10.80
C PRO A 54 12.03 -18.25 10.32
N ARG A 55 11.76 -17.70 9.13
CA ARG A 55 12.55 -16.57 8.60
C ARG A 55 12.30 -15.31 9.43
N PRO A 56 13.36 -14.60 9.87
CA PRO A 56 13.24 -13.34 10.60
C PRO A 56 12.52 -12.26 9.80
N LYS A 57 11.72 -11.44 10.50
CA LYS A 57 11.00 -10.29 9.93
C LYS A 57 11.33 -9.05 10.74
N LEU A 58 11.76 -8.00 10.06
CA LEU A 58 11.94 -6.66 10.63
C LEU A 58 10.93 -5.73 9.96
N PHE A 59 10.03 -5.17 10.76
CA PHE A 59 9.12 -4.11 10.34
C PHE A 59 9.75 -2.77 10.67
N ILE A 60 9.62 -1.78 9.77
CA ILE A 60 10.13 -0.42 10.00
C ILE A 60 8.99 0.53 9.74
N THR A 61 8.70 1.41 10.71
CA THR A 61 7.63 2.40 10.61
C THR A 61 8.03 3.72 11.26
N GLY A 62 7.53 4.83 10.72
CA GLY A 62 7.73 6.15 11.32
C GLY A 62 6.76 6.38 12.47
N ASP A 63 7.21 7.02 13.55
CA ASP A 63 6.40 7.19 14.76
C ASP A 63 5.04 7.89 14.51
N LYS A 64 5.03 8.88 13.62
CA LYS A 64 3.84 9.66 13.23
C LYS A 64 3.25 9.28 11.87
N ALA A 65 3.61 8.11 11.33
CA ALA A 65 3.14 7.70 10.02
C ALA A 65 1.65 7.32 10.07
N HIS A 66 0.85 7.87 9.14
CA HIS A 66 -0.55 7.46 8.97
C HIS A 66 -0.67 5.95 8.69
N SER A 67 0.33 5.35 8.04
CA SER A 67 0.37 3.93 7.70
C SER A 67 0.90 3.02 8.81
N LYS A 68 1.22 3.56 10.00
CA LYS A 68 1.82 2.79 11.11
C LYS A 68 0.95 1.61 11.55
N GLU A 69 -0.37 1.79 11.54
CA GLU A 69 -1.35 0.77 11.88
C GLU A 69 -1.18 -0.54 11.07
N PHE A 70 -0.73 -0.46 9.81
CA PHE A 70 -0.51 -1.65 8.99
C PHE A 70 0.68 -2.47 9.47
N SER A 71 1.78 -1.80 9.85
CA SER A 71 2.95 -2.47 10.41
C SER A 71 2.64 -3.06 11.78
N ASP A 72 1.88 -2.36 12.62
CA ASP A 72 1.46 -2.86 13.92
C ASP A 72 0.59 -4.13 13.81
N ASP A 73 -0.37 -4.15 12.87
CA ASP A 73 -1.23 -5.33 12.61
C ASP A 73 -0.41 -6.50 12.04
N ALA A 74 0.49 -6.24 11.09
CA ALA A 74 1.39 -7.25 10.55
C ALA A 74 2.29 -7.86 11.63
N PHE A 75 2.89 -7.01 12.48
CA PHE A 75 3.74 -7.46 13.59
C PHE A 75 2.96 -8.31 14.58
N LYS A 76 1.72 -7.92 14.95
CA LYS A 76 0.87 -8.71 15.86
C LYS A 76 0.58 -10.11 15.31
N ARG A 77 0.28 -10.23 14.01
CA ARG A 77 -0.09 -11.50 13.36
C ARG A 77 1.09 -12.40 13.01
N ALA A 78 2.27 -11.81 12.76
CA ALA A 78 3.47 -12.55 12.40
C ALA A 78 3.91 -13.53 13.51
N ALA A 79 4.36 -14.74 13.15
CA ALA A 79 5.07 -15.62 14.07
C ALA A 79 6.53 -15.17 14.27
N GLU A 80 7.15 -15.56 15.39
CA GLU A 80 8.57 -15.34 15.67
C GLU A 80 9.49 -16.03 14.65
N PRO A 81 10.74 -15.55 14.47
CA PRO A 81 11.33 -14.34 15.05
C PRO A 81 10.87 -13.04 14.34
N LYS A 82 10.50 -12.01 15.12
CA LYS A 82 10.04 -10.70 14.58
C LYS A 82 10.45 -9.49 15.44
N GLU A 83 10.63 -8.35 14.79
CA GLU A 83 10.94 -7.05 15.40
C GLU A 83 10.19 -5.91 14.67
N LEU A 84 9.87 -4.83 15.38
CA LEU A 84 9.17 -3.63 14.87
C LEU A 84 9.88 -2.34 15.30
#